data_AF-A0A7S2I5V1-F1
#
_entry.id   AF-A0A7S2I5V1-F1
#
_cell.length_a   1.000
_cell.length_b   1.000
_cell.length_c   1.000
_cell.angle_alpha   90.00
_cell.angle_beta   90.00
_cell.angle_gamma   90.00
#
_symmetry.space_group_name_H-M   'P 1'
#
loop_
_entity.id
_entity.type
_entity.pdbx_description
1 polymer ?
#
loop_
_entity_poly.entity_id
_entity_poly.type
_entity_poly.pdbx_seq_one_letter_code
_entity_poly.pdbx_strand_id
1 'polypeptide(L)'
;RSSSQCSLHMDGEDLLLKAIAWRASLLTRILASNAEDLQVIRYERGQQYQAHHDYISANDIFTGMRGGSNTQTAELTKGGARNRLATVLVYLNNLTLASKSPAS
;
A
#
# COMPACT_ATOMS: atom_id res chain seq x y z
N ARG A 1 2.78 14.61 -12.38
CA ARG A 1 3.74 14.73 -11.26
C ARG A 1 3.48 13.57 -10.31
N SER A 2 4.51 12.86 -9.84
CA SER A 2 4.41 11.69 -8.96
C SER A 2 4.47 12.09 -7.48
N SER A 3 3.71 11.39 -6.63
CA SER A 3 3.76 11.53 -5.18
C SER A 3 5.11 11.11 -4.60
N SER A 4 5.40 11.54 -3.38
CA SER A 4 6.49 10.98 -2.58
C SER A 4 5.96 9.90 -1.63
N GLN A 5 6.78 8.87 -1.37
CA GLN A 5 6.43 7.76 -0.49
C GLN A 5 7.56 7.45 0.49
N CYS A 6 7.18 6.90 1.64
CA CYS A 6 8.07 6.35 2.66
C CYS A 6 7.49 5.03 3.19
N SER A 7 8.35 4.09 3.58
CA SER A 7 7.95 2.83 4.21
C SER A 7 8.48 2.81 5.64
N LEU A 8 7.62 2.49 6.60
CA LEU A 8 7.98 2.36 8.01
C LEU A 8 7.93 0.89 8.40
N HIS A 9 9.08 0.35 8.85
CA HIS A 9 9.21 -1.05 9.19
C HIS A 9 8.38 -1.42 10.43
N MET A 10 7.40 -2.31 10.25
CA MET A 10 6.45 -2.66 11.31
C MET A 10 7.00 -3.68 12.31
N ASP A 11 8.09 -4.37 11.94
CA ASP A 11 8.76 -5.37 12.76
C ASP A 11 9.76 -4.77 13.78
N GLY A 12 9.87 -3.43 13.84
CA GLY A 12 10.74 -2.73 14.78
C GLY A 12 10.19 -2.66 16.22
N GLU A 13 10.93 -1.99 17.11
CA GLU A 13 10.55 -1.82 18.52
C GLU A 13 9.63 -0.62 18.80
N ASP A 14 9.20 0.11 17.76
CA ASP A 14 8.31 1.26 17.91
C ASP A 14 6.90 0.81 18.36
N LEU A 15 6.56 1.13 19.61
CA LEU A 15 5.28 0.77 20.23
C LEU A 15 4.08 1.38 19.51
N LEU A 16 4.22 2.56 18.88
CA LEU A 16 3.14 3.19 18.13
C LEU A 16 2.84 2.41 16.85
N LEU A 17 3.88 1.98 16.12
CA LEU A 17 3.71 1.13 14.94
C LEU A 17 3.08 -0.21 15.31
N LYS A 18 3.54 -0.86 16.38
CA LYS A 18 2.93 -2.10 16.92
C LYS A 18 1.45 -1.90 17.27
N ALA A 19 1.09 -0.77 17.90
CA ALA A 19 -0.30 -0.46 18.23
C ALA A 19 -1.17 -0.19 16.99
N ILE A 20 -0.62 0.40 15.93
CA ILE A 20 -1.33 0.56 14.64
C ILE A 20 -1.58 -0.81 14.01
N ALA A 21 -0.56 -1.67 13.90
CA ALA A 21 -0.67 -3.03 13.38
C ALA A 21 -1.73 -3.84 14.15
N TRP A 22 -1.70 -3.75 15.48
CA TRP A 22 -2.66 -4.44 16.35
C TRP A 22 -4.10 -3.94 16.14
N ARG A 23 -4.33 -2.64 15.96
CA ARG A 23 -5.68 -2.15 15.67
C ARG A 23 -6.16 -2.58 14.29
N ALA A 24 -5.27 -2.59 13.29
CA ALA A 24 -5.59 -3.10 11.96
C ALA A 24 -5.92 -4.60 12.00
N SER A 25 -5.19 -5.39 12.81
CA SER A 25 -5.46 -6.83 12.97
C SER A 25 -6.83 -7.08 13.59
N LEU A 26 -7.21 -6.32 14.61
CA LEU A 26 -8.53 -6.42 15.23
C LEU A 26 -9.65 -6.04 14.26
N LEU A 27 -9.46 -4.99 13.44
CA LEU A 27 -10.44 -4.55 12.44
C LEU A 27 -10.64 -5.60 11.34
N THR A 28 -9.54 -6.14 10.82
CA THR A 28 -9.55 -7.04 9.65
C THR A 28 -9.70 -8.51 10.01
N ARG A 29 -9.48 -8.87 11.28
CA ARG A 29 -9.35 -10.25 11.78
C ARG A 29 -8.21 -11.02 11.12
N ILE A 30 -7.19 -10.33 10.62
CA ILE A 30 -5.96 -10.90 10.06
C ILE A 30 -4.83 -10.67 11.06
N LEU A 31 -3.95 -11.66 11.27
CA LEU A 31 -2.82 -11.51 12.19
C LEU A 31 -1.90 -10.35 11.79
N ALA A 32 -1.44 -9.57 12.77
CA ALA A 32 -0.54 -8.43 12.53
C ALA A 32 0.77 -8.84 11.83
N SER A 33 1.25 -10.06 12.04
CA SER A 33 2.42 -10.63 11.37
C SER A 33 2.26 -10.83 9.86
N ASN A 34 1.03 -10.74 9.34
CA ASN A 34 0.75 -10.82 7.91
C ASN A 34 0.74 -9.43 7.25
N ALA A 35 0.86 -8.35 8.02
CA ALA A 35 0.91 -7.00 7.49
C ALA A 35 2.22 -6.79 6.72
N GLU A 36 2.16 -6.00 5.65
CA GLU A 36 3.33 -5.38 5.05
C GLU A 36 3.76 -4.17 5.92
N ASP A 37 4.92 -3.60 5.61
CA ASP A 37 5.37 -2.34 6.20
C ASP A 37 4.35 -1.22 5.96
N LEU A 38 4.28 -0.25 6.88
CA LEU A 38 3.35 0.86 6.77
C LEU A 38 3.85 1.86 5.72
N GLN A 39 3.13 1.96 4.61
CA GLN A 39 3.41 2.92 3.55
C GLN A 39 2.75 4.27 3.85
N VAL A 40 3.56 5.34 3.86
CA VAL A 40 3.10 6.73 3.99
C VAL A 40 3.30 7.44 2.66
N ILE A 41 2.23 8.03 2.13
CA ILE A 41 2.23 8.72 0.83
C ILE A 41 1.84 10.18 1.03
N ARG A 42 2.60 11.10 0.41
CA ARG A 42 2.27 12.53 0.38
C ARG A 42 1.90 12.96 -1.04
N TYR A 43 0.70 13.49 -1.18
CA TYR A 43 0.22 14.11 -2.42
C TYR A 43 0.39 15.63 -2.36
N GLU A 44 0.97 16.19 -3.41
CA GLU A 44 0.96 17.62 -3.67
C GLU A 44 -0.23 18.02 -4.54
N ARG A 45 -0.48 19.33 -4.66
CA ARG A 45 -1.56 19.85 -5.50
C ARG A 45 -1.42 19.34 -6.94
N GLY A 46 -2.51 18.78 -7.46
CA GLY A 46 -2.59 18.23 -8.82
C GLY A 46 -1.97 16.85 -8.98
N GLN A 47 -1.48 16.22 -7.91
CA GLN A 47 -1.10 14.81 -7.92
C GLN A 47 -2.31 13.93 -7.60
N GLN A 48 -2.34 12.73 -8.19
CA GLN A 48 -3.41 11.77 -7.99
C GLN A 48 -2.87 10.35 -8.10
N TYR A 49 -3.63 9.40 -7.55
CA TYR A 49 -3.42 7.98 -7.76
C TYR A 49 -4.49 7.45 -8.71
N GLN A 50 -4.08 6.70 -9.74
CA GLN A 50 -5.02 6.14 -10.71
C GLN A 50 -5.77 4.95 -10.12
N ALA A 51 -6.99 4.69 -10.59
CA ALA A 51 -7.75 3.52 -10.16
C ALA A 51 -6.97 2.23 -10.48
N HIS A 52 -6.82 1.37 -9.47
CA HIS A 52 -6.09 0.11 -9.57
C HIS A 52 -6.57 -0.87 -8.47
N HIS A 53 -6.09 -2.10 -8.54
CA HIS A 53 -6.25 -3.08 -7.47
C HIS A 53 -4.96 -3.17 -6.64
N ASP A 54 -5.12 -3.35 -5.33
CA ASP A 54 -3.99 -3.52 -4.43
C ASP A 54 -3.41 -4.94 -4.50
N TYR A 55 -4.22 -5.94 -4.88
CA TYR A 55 -3.76 -7.30 -5.09
C TYR A 55 -2.89 -7.40 -6.34
N ILE A 56 -1.95 -8.35 -6.32
CA ILE A 56 -1.07 -8.66 -7.43
C ILE A 56 -1.81 -9.60 -8.38
N SER A 57 -1.88 -9.24 -9.67
CA SER A 57 -2.65 -10.01 -10.64
C SER A 57 -2.00 -11.37 -10.92
N ALA A 58 -2.83 -12.38 -11.18
CA ALA A 58 -2.34 -13.71 -11.55
C ALA A 58 -1.46 -13.66 -12.80
N ASN A 59 -1.79 -12.79 -13.76
CA ASN A 59 -1.02 -12.63 -14.99
C ASN A 59 0.41 -12.13 -14.71
N ASP A 60 0.58 -11.18 -13.78
CA ASP A 60 1.90 -10.67 -13.41
C ASP A 60 2.73 -11.75 -12.73
N ILE A 61 2.11 -12.56 -11.87
CA ILE A 61 2.75 -13.69 -11.19
C ILE A 61 3.18 -14.74 -12.23
N PHE A 62 2.27 -15.16 -13.12
CA PHE A 62 2.57 -16.17 -14.13
C PHE A 62 3.66 -15.74 -15.10
N THR A 63 3.67 -14.45 -15.49
CA THR A 63 4.72 -13.88 -16.34
C THR A 63 6.08 -13.99 -15.66
N GLY A 64 6.15 -13.67 -14.36
CA GLY A 64 7.37 -13.82 -13.58
C GLY A 64 7.83 -15.27 -13.42
N MET A 65 6.92 -16.20 -13.14
CA MET A 65 7.24 -17.63 -13.00
C MET A 65 7.80 -18.26 -14.29
N ARG A 66 7.48 -17.70 -15.46
CA ARG A 66 7.98 -18.16 -16.76
C ARG A 66 9.32 -17.52 -17.16
N GLY A 67 9.95 -16.77 -16.27
CA GLY A 67 11.20 -16.06 -16.56
C GLY A 67 11.01 -14.76 -17.35
N GLY A 68 9.81 -14.19 -17.35
CA GLY A 68 9.54 -12.89 -17.94
C GLY A 68 10.04 -11.71 -17.11
N SER A 69 9.61 -10.49 -17.43
CA SER A 69 10.06 -9.25 -16.76
C SER A 69 9.73 -9.16 -15.26
N ASN A 70 8.80 -9.98 -14.77
CA ASN A 70 8.23 -9.85 -13.43
C ASN A 70 8.69 -10.97 -12.48
N THR A 71 9.89 -11.54 -12.69
CA THR A 71 10.45 -12.62 -11.85
C THR A 71 10.43 -12.27 -10.35
N GLN A 72 10.78 -11.04 -10.01
CA GLN A 72 10.75 -10.54 -8.63
C GLN A 72 9.33 -10.58 -8.02
N THR A 73 8.30 -10.24 -8.80
CA THR A 73 6.91 -10.34 -8.35
C THR A 73 6.53 -11.78 -8.03
N ALA A 74 6.94 -12.74 -8.86
CA ALA A 74 6.69 -14.16 -8.61
C ALA A 74 7.41 -14.65 -7.34
N GLU A 75 8.63 -14.19 -7.07
CA GLU A 75 9.38 -14.53 -5.86
C GLU A 75 8.73 -13.95 -4.60
N LEU A 76 8.42 -12.64 -4.59
CA LEU A 76 7.82 -11.96 -3.45
C LEU A 76 6.43 -12.53 -3.10
N THR A 77 5.67 -12.90 -4.12
CA THR A 77 4.36 -13.57 -3.96
C THR A 77 4.48 -15.06 -3.65
N LYS A 78 5.68 -15.64 -3.65
CA LYS A 78 5.90 -17.10 -3.53
C LYS A 78 5.02 -17.88 -4.52
N GLY A 79 5.03 -17.47 -5.79
CA GLY A 79 4.19 -18.06 -6.84
C GLY A 79 2.69 -17.84 -6.63
N GLY A 80 2.31 -16.73 -5.99
CA GLY A 80 0.92 -16.39 -5.67
C GLY A 80 0.41 -16.85 -4.31
N ALA A 81 1.22 -17.57 -3.53
CA ALA A 81 0.87 -17.95 -2.16
C ALA A 81 0.84 -16.76 -1.16
N ARG A 82 1.43 -15.61 -1.52
CA ARG A 82 1.32 -14.34 -0.80
C ARG A 82 0.69 -13.30 -1.71
N ASN A 83 -0.40 -12.70 -1.26
CA ASN A 83 -1.07 -11.60 -1.94
C ASN A 83 -1.86 -10.76 -0.92
N ARG A 84 -2.28 -9.56 -1.31
CA ARG A 84 -3.05 -8.67 -0.45
C ARG A 84 -4.52 -9.09 -0.44
N LEU A 85 -5.01 -9.39 0.76
CA LEU A 85 -6.42 -9.72 1.00
C LEU A 85 -7.24 -8.47 1.38
N ALA A 86 -6.64 -7.54 2.12
CA ALA A 86 -7.28 -6.33 2.59
C ALA A 86 -6.26 -5.19 2.70
N THR A 87 -6.75 -3.96 2.51
CA THR A 87 -5.99 -2.74 2.70
C THR A 87 -6.68 -1.85 3.72
N VAL A 88 -5.93 -1.36 4.70
CA VAL A 88 -6.40 -0.36 5.66
C VAL A 88 -5.83 1.00 5.26
N LEU A 89 -6.68 1.88 4.74
CA LEU A 89 -6.29 3.24 4.36
C LEU A 89 -6.60 4.23 5.48
N VAL A 90 -5.59 5.00 5.90
CA VAL A 90 -5.72 6.00 6.98
C VAL A 90 -5.38 7.38 6.43
N TYR A 91 -6.30 8.34 6.60
CA TYR A 91 -6.05 9.74 6.29
C TYR A 91 -5.31 10.41 7.44
N LEU A 92 -4.11 10.94 7.19
CA LEU A 92 -3.26 11.56 8.21
C LEU A 92 -3.50 13.06 8.38
N ASN A 93 -4.14 13.71 7.42
CA ASN A 93 -4.44 15.13 7.46
C ASN A 93 -5.76 15.45 6.74
N ASN A 94 -6.37 16.56 7.15
CA ASN A 94 -7.50 17.12 6.43
C ASN A 94 -7.00 17.89 5.21
N LEU A 95 -7.74 17.77 4.11
CA LEU A 95 -7.48 18.56 2.90
C LEU A 95 -8.42 19.76 2.87
N THR A 96 -7.85 20.95 2.69
CA THR A 96 -8.64 22.11 2.27
C THR A 96 -8.86 21.99 0.77
N LEU A 97 -10.12 21.90 0.35
CA LEU A 97 -10.47 22.00 -1.06
C LEU A 97 -10.03 23.39 -1.52
N ALA A 98 -9.12 23.45 -2.50
CA ALA A 98 -8.87 24.71 -3.18
C ALA A 98 -10.20 25.11 -3.85
N SER A 99 -10.79 26.22 -3.41
CA SER A 99 -11.87 26.87 -4.14
C SER A 99 -11.42 27.02 -5.58
N LYS A 100 -12.21 26.52 -6.54
CA LYS A 100 -11.99 26.81 -7.97
C LYS A 100 -11.80 28.32 -8.09
N SER A 101 -10.61 28.77 -8.49
CA SER A 101 -10.43 30.15 -8.92
C SER A 101 -11.39 30.35 -10.11
N PRO A 102 -12.25 31.37 -10.13
CA PRO A 102 -13.10 31.63 -11.28
C PRO A 102 -12.18 31.85 -12.49
N ALA A 103 -12.53 31.23 -13.61
CA ALA A 103 -11.83 31.43 -14.87
C ALA A 103 -11.81 32.93 -15.18
N SER A 104 -10.60 33.49 -15.31
CA SER A 104 -10.33 34.86 -15.78
C SER A 104 -10.61 34.97 -17.27
#